data_AF-A0A1F3Z9K8-F1
#
_entry.id   AF-A0A1F3Z9K8-F1
#
_cell.length_a   1.000
_cell.length_b   1.000
_cell.length_c   1.000
_cell.angle_alpha   90.00
_cell.angle_beta   90.00
_cell.angle_gamma   90.00
#
_symmetry.space_group_name_H-M   'P 1'
#
loop_
_entity.id
_entity.type
_entity.pdbx_description
1 polymer ?
#
loop_
_entity_poly.entity_id
_entity_poly.type
_entity_poly.pdbx_seq_one_letter_code
_entity_poly.pdbx_strand_id
1 'polypeptide(L)'
;MKKLDKFEKEILAEYDKGELKSISPSKARLTKFKAAASATFLKEKRVNIRLSTPDLMDIQARALEEGMPYQTLIASVLHKFVSGRLVEPSSSLASRSSGTPRKRGAP
;
A
#
# COMPACT_ATOMS: atom_id res chain seq x y z
N MET A 1 10.24 -17.63 -10.95
CA MET A 1 11.25 -17.30 -9.91
C MET A 1 11.69 -15.86 -10.10
N LYS A 2 11.54 -15.01 -9.08
CA LYS A 2 11.88 -13.59 -9.15
C LYS A 2 13.41 -13.46 -9.18
N LYS A 3 13.96 -12.80 -10.20
CA LYS A 3 15.41 -12.58 -10.32
C LYS A 3 15.79 -11.52 -9.29
N LEU A 4 16.79 -11.82 -8.45
CA LEU A 4 17.32 -10.88 -7.48
C LEU A 4 17.96 -9.70 -8.20
N ASP A 5 17.56 -8.48 -7.81
CA ASP A 5 18.16 -7.26 -8.35
C ASP A 5 19.61 -7.10 -7.86
N LYS A 6 20.39 -6.25 -8.52
CA LYS A 6 21.82 -6.04 -8.23
C LYS A 6 22.05 -5.68 -6.76
N PHE A 7 21.16 -4.85 -6.21
CA PHE A 7 21.15 -4.46 -4.79
C PHE A 7 20.89 -5.65 -3.86
N GLU A 8 19.93 -6.50 -4.19
CA GLU A 8 19.59 -7.67 -3.36
C GLU A 8 20.72 -8.70 -3.34
N LYS A 9 21.45 -8.85 -4.45
CA LYS A 9 22.64 -9.71 -4.54
C LYS A 9 23.82 -9.18 -3.74
N GLU A 10 23.99 -7.87 -3.71
CA GLU A 10 25.06 -7.20 -2.97
C GLU A 10 24.86 -7.35 -1.45
N ILE A 11 23.62 -7.15 -0.98
CA ILE A 11 23.25 -7.42 0.43
C ILE A 11 23.51 -8.89 0.80
N LEU A 12 23.13 -9.84 -0.06
CA LEU A 12 23.37 -11.27 0.18
C LEU A 12 24.86 -11.58 0.27
N ALA A 13 25.66 -11.02 -0.64
CA ALA A 13 27.10 -11.21 -0.63
C ALA A 13 27.77 -10.62 0.63
N GLU A 14 27.34 -9.45 1.10
CA GLU A 14 27.84 -8.84 2.34
C GLU A 14 27.37 -9.58 3.60
N TYR A 15 26.16 -10.14 3.58
CA TYR A 15 25.63 -11.01 4.64
C TYR A 15 26.45 -12.30 4.76
N ASP A 16 26.68 -12.99 3.64
CA ASP A 16 27.43 -14.25 3.59
C ASP A 16 28.92 -14.05 3.93
N LYS A 17 29.48 -12.88 3.63
CA LYS A 17 30.83 -12.47 4.05
C LYS A 17 30.94 -12.14 5.54
N GLY A 18 29.83 -12.05 6.27
CA GLY A 18 29.81 -11.75 7.70
C GLY A 18 30.17 -10.30 8.05
N GLU A 19 30.19 -9.40 7.06
CA GLU A 19 30.47 -7.97 7.26
C GLU A 19 29.25 -7.24 7.88
N LEU A 20 28.05 -7.76 7.63
CA LEU A 20 26.81 -7.26 8.23
C LEU A 20 26.68 -7.74 9.68
N LYS A 21 27.09 -6.86 10.62
CA LYS A 21 26.81 -7.07 12.04
C LYS A 21 25.35 -6.74 12.33
N SER A 22 24.60 -7.73 12.78
CA SER A 22 23.26 -7.52 13.34
C SER A 22 23.37 -6.60 14.57
N ILE A 23 23.10 -5.32 14.36
CA ILE A 23 22.83 -4.38 15.44
C ILE A 23 21.48 -4.76 16.03
N SER A 24 21.47 -5.78 16.89
CA SER A 24 20.32 -6.08 17.74
C SER A 24 19.94 -4.77 18.43
N PRO A 25 18.79 -4.16 18.08
CA PRO A 25 18.41 -2.91 18.69
C PRO A 25 18.30 -3.16 20.18
N SER A 26 19.00 -2.35 20.98
CA SER A 26 18.88 -2.35 22.44
C SER A 26 17.39 -2.40 22.82
N LYS A 27 17.04 -3.11 23.90
CA LYS A 27 15.66 -3.19 24.40
C LYS A 27 15.01 -1.80 24.49
N ALA A 28 15.78 -0.76 24.80
CA ALA A 28 15.34 0.63 24.85
C ALA A 28 15.03 1.26 23.47
N ARG A 29 15.70 0.85 22.39
CA ARG A 29 15.34 1.28 21.03
C ARG A 29 14.08 0.57 20.55
N LEU A 30 13.95 -0.73 20.80
CA LEU A 30 12.74 -1.47 20.45
C LEU A 30 11.50 -0.90 21.13
N THR A 31 11.59 -0.55 22.42
CA THR A 31 10.46 0.08 23.13
C THR A 31 10.16 1.47 22.59
N LYS A 32 11.17 2.28 22.26
CA LYS A 32 10.97 3.60 21.61
C LYS A 32 10.30 3.49 20.24
N PHE A 33 10.77 2.59 19.38
CA PHE A 33 10.16 2.39 18.05
C PHE A 33 8.75 1.84 18.16
N LYS A 34 8.52 0.90 19.09
CA LYS A 34 7.18 0.38 19.38
C LYS A 34 6.25 1.47 19.89
N ALA A 35 6.71 2.32 20.82
CA ALA A 35 5.94 3.42 21.36
C ALA A 35 5.61 4.47 20.28
N ALA A 36 6.57 4.83 19.41
CA ALA A 36 6.35 5.76 18.31
C ALA A 36 5.34 5.21 17.28
N ALA A 37 5.46 3.92 16.93
CA ALA A 37 4.52 3.26 16.04
C ALA A 37 3.12 3.18 16.66
N SER A 38 3.01 2.81 17.94
CA SER A 38 1.73 2.76 18.66
C SER A 38 1.10 4.14 18.79
N ALA A 39 1.86 5.18 19.20
CA ALA A 39 1.35 6.54 19.35
C ALA A 39 0.82 7.12 18.02
N THR A 40 1.45 6.76 16.90
CA THR A 40 1.02 7.19 15.56
C THR A 40 -0.21 6.39 15.09
N PHE A 41 -0.43 5.19 15.63
CA PHE A 41 -1.57 4.33 15.29
C PHE A 41 -2.85 4.63 16.09
N LEU A 42 -2.77 5.39 17.19
CA LEU A 42 -3.95 5.75 17.98
C LEU A 42 -4.85 6.70 17.18
N LYS A 43 -5.95 6.14 16.66
CA LYS A 43 -7.03 6.86 15.99
C LYS A 43 -7.92 7.55 17.04
N GLU A 44 -7.40 8.63 17.63
CA GLU A 44 -8.05 9.35 18.74
C GLU A 44 -9.41 9.99 18.38
N LYS A 45 -9.70 10.25 17.10
CA LYS A 45 -10.92 10.95 16.68
C LYS A 45 -11.69 10.19 15.61
N ARG A 46 -12.98 9.97 15.84
CA ARG A 46 -13.91 9.32 14.90
C ARG A 46 -14.59 10.37 14.00
N VAL A 47 -14.64 10.10 12.71
CA VAL A 47 -15.36 10.91 11.71
C VAL A 47 -16.40 10.03 11.03
N ASN A 48 -17.60 10.55 10.77
CA ASN A 48 -18.65 9.88 9.99
C ASN A 48 -18.75 10.54 8.61
N ILE A 49 -18.63 9.75 7.55
CA ILE A 49 -18.63 10.22 6.16
C ILE A 49 -19.74 9.49 5.41
N ARG A 50 -20.55 10.23 4.66
CA ARG A 50 -21.53 9.66 3.72
C ARG A 50 -20.88 9.55 2.35
N LEU A 51 -20.99 8.39 1.72
CA LEU A 51 -20.49 8.13 0.37
C LEU A 51 -21.65 7.64 -0.50
N SER A 52 -21.56 7.87 -1.80
CA SER A 52 -22.49 7.25 -2.74
C SER A 52 -22.20 5.74 -2.83
N THR A 53 -23.21 4.95 -3.19
CA THR A 53 -23.04 3.50 -3.37
C THR A 53 -21.96 3.17 -4.41
N PRO A 54 -21.93 3.82 -5.60
CA PRO A 54 -20.85 3.58 -6.57
C PRO A 54 -19.45 3.86 -6.00
N ASP A 55 -19.26 4.98 -5.31
CA ASP A 55 -17.95 5.32 -4.73
C ASP A 55 -17.49 4.29 -3.70
N LEU A 56 -18.42 3.81 -2.87
CA LEU A 56 -18.10 2.79 -1.87
C LEU A 56 -17.66 1.48 -2.53
N MET A 57 -18.30 1.09 -3.64
CA MET A 57 -17.92 -0.11 -4.41
C MET A 57 -16.53 0.04 -5.04
N ASP A 58 -16.23 1.20 -5.61
CA ASP A 58 -14.93 1.47 -6.21
C ASP A 58 -13.80 1.48 -5.18
N ILE A 59 -14.05 2.04 -3.99
CA ILE A 59 -13.09 2.01 -2.87
C ILE A 59 -12.87 0.56 -2.39
N GLN A 60 -13.92 -0.25 -2.30
CA GLN A 60 -13.79 -1.67 -1.94
C GLN A 60 -12.97 -2.45 -2.97
N ALA A 61 -13.20 -2.22 -4.26
CA ALA A 61 -12.43 -2.84 -5.33
C ALA A 61 -10.93 -2.49 -5.22
N ARG A 62 -10.60 -1.21 -5.06
CA ARG A 62 -9.21 -0.74 -4.89
C ARG A 62 -8.56 -1.31 -3.62
N ALA A 63 -9.31 -1.40 -2.52
CA ALA A 63 -8.79 -1.94 -1.27
C ALA A 63 -8.45 -3.43 -1.39
N LEU A 64 -9.26 -4.19 -2.14
CA LEU A 64 -8.98 -5.59 -2.46
C LEU A 64 -7.73 -5.74 -3.35
N GLU A 65 -7.54 -4.86 -4.34
CA GLU A 65 -6.32 -4.84 -5.15
C GLU A 65 -5.06 -4.60 -4.30
N GLU A 66 -5.14 -3.69 -3.32
CA GLU A 66 -4.05 -3.40 -2.38
C GLU A 66 -3.91 -4.44 -1.25
N GLY A 67 -4.83 -5.40 -1.14
CA GLY A 67 -4.81 -6.44 -0.11
C GLY A 67 -5.09 -5.93 1.31
N MET A 68 -5.85 -4.84 1.43
CA MET A 68 -6.13 -4.17 2.71
C MET A 68 -7.63 -3.89 2.90
N PRO A 69 -8.13 -3.75 4.14
CA PRO A 69 -9.52 -3.35 4.38
C PRO A 69 -9.82 -1.96 3.80
N TYR A 70 -11.02 -1.76 3.26
CA TYR A 70 -11.44 -0.48 2.66
C TYR A 70 -11.36 0.70 3.64
N GLN A 71 -11.63 0.47 4.94
CA GLN A 71 -11.49 1.51 5.96
C GLN A 71 -10.03 1.93 6.14
N THR A 72 -9.10 0.97 6.04
CA THR A 72 -7.67 1.23 6.13
C THR A 72 -7.20 1.99 4.89
N LEU A 73 -7.74 1.66 3.71
CA LEU A 73 -7.46 2.41 2.48
C LEU A 73 -7.93 3.86 2.60
N ILE A 74 -9.17 4.09 3.03
CA ILE A 74 -9.71 5.45 3.26
C ILE A 74 -8.81 6.24 4.22
N ALA A 75 -8.41 5.62 5.34
CA ALA A 75 -7.54 6.27 6.31
C ALA A 75 -6.14 6.57 5.73
N SER A 76 -5.59 5.67 4.92
CA SER A 76 -4.28 5.85 4.29
C SER A 76 -4.31 6.98 3.26
N VAL A 77 -5.38 7.09 2.47
CA VAL A 77 -5.58 8.18 1.50
C VAL A 77 -5.70 9.51 2.21
N LEU A 78 -6.51 9.62 3.26
CA LEU A 78 -6.64 10.85 4.05
C LEU A 78 -5.30 11.28 4.65
N HIS A 79 -4.52 10.34 5.21
CA HIS A 79 -3.19 10.64 5.74
C HIS A 79 -2.22 11.09 4.65
N LYS A 80 -2.19 10.38 3.50
CA LYS A 80 -1.36 10.73 2.33
C LYS A 80 -1.72 12.11 1.77
N PHE A 81 -3.01 12.44 1.73
CA PHE A 81 -3.52 13.73 1.28
C PHE A 81 -3.04 14.87 2.20
N VAL A 82 -3.26 14.75 3.51
CA VAL A 82 -2.84 15.78 4.49
C VAL A 82 -1.33 15.92 4.58
N SER A 83 -0.57 14.82 4.42
CA SER A 83 0.90 14.86 4.41
C SER A 83 1.51 15.33 3.09
N GLY A 84 0.69 15.62 2.06
CA GLY A 84 1.17 16.05 0.74
C GLY A 84 1.88 14.96 -0.08
N ARG A 85 1.72 13.69 0.30
CA ARG A 85 2.40 12.53 -0.32
C ARG A 85 1.47 11.68 -1.17
N LEU A 86 0.27 12.17 -1.47
CA LEU A 86 -0.68 11.43 -2.30
C LEU A 86 -0.18 11.41 -3.76
N VAL A 87 0.21 10.23 -4.21
CA VAL A 87 0.48 9.94 -5.62
C VAL A 87 -0.55 8.93 -6.06
N GLU A 88 -1.30 9.24 -7.12
CA GLU A 88 -2.30 8.32 -7.68
C GLU A 88 -1.63 7.36 -8.68
N PRO A 89 -1.49 6.06 -8.36
CA PRO A 89 -1.09 5.09 -9.37
C PRO A 89 -2.25 4.87 -10.35
N SER A 90 -1.93 4.77 -11.65
CA SER A 90 -2.90 4.39 -12.68
C SER A 90 -3.51 3.03 -12.32
N SER A 91 -4.82 2.99 -12.05
CA SER A 91 -5.50 1.74 -11.68
C SER A 91 -5.54 0.77 -12.86
N SER A 92 -5.35 -0.52 -12.58
CA SER A 92 -5.40 -1.57 -13.61
C SER A 92 -6.82 -1.75 -14.18
N LEU A 93 -7.84 -1.42 -13.38
CA LEU A 93 -9.27 -1.47 -13.69
C LEU A 93 -9.67 -0.54 -14.84
N ALA A 94 -9.05 0.65 -14.94
CA ALA A 94 -9.34 1.59 -16.03
C ALA A 94 -8.88 1.09 -17.41
N SER A 95 -7.84 0.24 -17.45
CA SER A 95 -7.30 -0.26 -18.73
C SER A 95 -8.14 -1.37 -19.39
N ARG A 96 -9.10 -1.95 -18.67
CA ARG A 96 -9.87 -3.12 -19.13
C ARG A 96 -11.17 -2.78 -19.88
N SER A 97 -11.56 -1.50 -20.00
CA SER A 97 -12.88 -1.11 -20.54
C SER A 97 -12.88 -0.58 -21.99
N SER A 98 -11.76 -0.54 -22.71
CA SER A 98 -11.73 -0.02 -24.10
C SER A 98 -11.96 -1.05 -25.21
N GLY A 99 -12.47 -2.25 -24.89
CA GLY A 99 -12.79 -3.28 -25.89
C GLY A 99 -14.27 -3.31 -26.26
N THR A 100 -14.76 -2.37 -27.06
CA THR A 100 -16.10 -2.50 -27.67
C THR A 100 -16.08 -3.64 -28.70
N PRO A 101 -16.92 -4.69 -28.59
CA PRO A 101 -17.00 -5.70 -29.64
C PRO A 101 -17.72 -5.07 -30.84
N ARG A 102 -16.98 -4.83 -31.94
CA ARG A 102 -17.57 -4.46 -33.23
C ARG A 102 -18.59 -5.52 -33.63
N LYS A 103 -19.86 -5.11 -33.67
CA LYS A 103 -21.00 -5.85 -34.20
C LYS A 103 -20.65 -6.30 -35.62
N ARG A 104 -20.39 -7.60 -35.82
CA ARG A 104 -20.20 -8.18 -37.14
C ARG A 104 -21.57 -8.16 -37.82
N GLY A 105 -21.69 -7.40 -38.90
CA GLY A 105 -22.87 -7.42 -39.77
C GLY A 105 -23.09 -8.84 -40.29
N ALA A 106 -24.32 -9.32 -40.17
CA ALA A 106 -24.80 -10.51 -40.84
C ALA A 106 -25.11 -10.18 -42.32
N PRO A 107 -25.04 -11.17 -43.23
CA PRO A 107 -25.25 -10.98 -44.67
C PRO A 107 -26.69 -10.60 -45.04
#